data_AF-A0A1C5W3G0-F1
#
_entry.id   AF-A0A1C5W3G0-F1
#
_cell.length_a   1.000
_cell.length_b   1.000
_cell.length_c   1.000
_cell.angle_alpha   90.00
_cell.angle_beta   90.00
_cell.angle_gamma   90.00
#
_symmetry.space_group_name_H-M   'P 1'
#
loop_
_entity.id
_entity.type
_entity.pdbx_description
1 polymer ?
#
loop_
_entity_poly.entity_id
_entity_poly.type
_entity_poly.pdbx_seq_one_letter_code
_entity_poly.pdbx_strand_id
1 'polypeptide(L)'
;MAKAKNLTGNTYDDFTVVEMLYQYKIKPSIKKARTYCRCIGVDNKEYIIRADALTSGATKFIKGAMRAGKPIDITNQKFGHLTAKYPTTKRAANGGIIWHCECDCGRETDIDVSSLISGHTRSCGCNHRSKYEEFIHDYLTSLNIQFEEEKRFPDCKNSKCSDMLPFDFYIPNLNKIIEFDGEHHFSPIKSWGGEEKFKLTQKNDAIKNKYCMEKNIDLLRIPYTDSEKEIINKINCFMSPVTITV
;
A
#
# COMPACT_ATOMS: atom_id res chain seq x y z
N MET A 1 -0.29 20.96 -43.40
CA MET A 1 -0.22 21.28 -41.95
C MET A 1 1.13 21.92 -41.69
N ALA A 2 1.18 23.10 -41.07
CA ALA A 2 2.43 23.76 -40.74
C ALA A 2 3.28 22.83 -39.86
N LYS A 3 4.57 22.62 -40.23
CA LYS A 3 5.51 21.88 -39.38
C LYS A 3 5.60 22.61 -38.03
N ALA A 4 5.45 21.88 -36.93
CA ALA A 4 5.60 22.47 -35.60
C ALA A 4 6.96 23.15 -35.49
N LYS A 5 6.97 24.42 -35.03
CA LYS A 5 8.18 25.23 -34.86
C LYS A 5 9.20 24.44 -34.03
N ASN A 6 10.45 24.41 -34.47
CA ASN A 6 11.52 23.78 -33.69
C ASN A 6 11.78 24.64 -32.45
N LEU A 7 11.69 24.03 -31.27
CA LEU A 7 11.87 24.70 -29.98
C LEU A 7 13.19 24.33 -29.30
N THR A 8 13.99 23.43 -29.87
CA THR A 8 15.27 22.99 -29.29
C THR A 8 16.21 24.17 -29.03
N GLY A 9 16.83 24.19 -27.85
CA GLY A 9 17.72 25.25 -27.39
C GLY A 9 17.02 26.43 -26.71
N ASN A 10 15.70 26.55 -26.87
CA ASN A 10 14.96 27.63 -26.21
C ASN A 10 14.71 27.32 -24.73
N THR A 11 14.72 28.38 -23.93
CA THR A 11 14.31 28.34 -22.53
C THR A 11 12.90 28.92 -22.38
N TYR A 12 12.05 28.24 -21.64
CA TYR A 12 10.69 28.62 -21.29
C TYR A 12 10.54 28.51 -19.78
N ASP A 13 10.60 29.64 -19.08
CA ASP A 13 10.51 29.70 -17.62
C ASP A 13 11.48 28.69 -16.96
N ASP A 14 10.96 27.68 -16.27
CA ASP A 14 11.74 26.66 -15.56
C ASP A 14 12.41 25.60 -16.47
N PHE A 15 12.23 25.64 -17.79
CA PHE A 15 12.59 24.55 -18.69
C PHE A 15 13.47 24.96 -19.86
N THR A 16 14.53 24.20 -20.11
CA THR A 16 15.32 24.29 -21.36
C THR A 16 14.97 23.11 -22.27
N VAL A 17 14.55 23.38 -23.51
CA VAL A 17 14.19 22.33 -24.47
C VAL A 17 15.45 21.72 -25.08
N VAL A 18 15.64 20.41 -24.91
CA VAL A 18 16.78 19.67 -25.46
C VAL A 18 16.43 19.03 -26.80
N GLU A 19 15.20 18.52 -26.94
CA GLU A 19 14.83 17.69 -28.07
C GLU A 19 13.34 17.78 -28.39
N MET A 20 13.01 17.78 -29.69
CA MET A 20 11.64 17.71 -30.18
C MET A 20 11.22 16.25 -30.39
N LEU A 21 10.11 15.84 -29.77
CA LEU A 21 9.51 14.52 -29.88
C LEU A 21 8.25 14.58 -30.76
N TYR A 22 8.44 14.48 -32.08
CA TYR A 22 7.33 14.51 -33.05
C TYR A 22 6.53 13.20 -33.03
N GLN A 23 5.21 13.30 -33.18
CA GLN A 23 4.30 12.14 -33.17
C GLN A 23 4.51 11.22 -31.94
N TYR A 24 4.84 11.81 -30.80
CA TYR A 24 5.04 11.09 -29.56
C TYR A 24 3.71 10.65 -28.93
N LYS A 25 3.68 9.40 -28.47
CA LYS A 25 2.58 8.81 -27.72
C LYS A 25 3.05 8.55 -26.29
N ILE A 26 2.52 9.29 -25.31
CA ILE A 26 2.82 9.03 -23.89
C ILE A 26 2.40 7.61 -23.49
N LYS A 27 1.33 7.09 -24.08
CA LYS A 27 0.85 5.72 -23.88
C LYS A 27 0.57 5.05 -25.23
N PRO A 28 0.86 3.76 -25.40
CA PRO A 28 0.56 3.02 -26.64
C PRO A 28 -0.92 3.09 -27.06
N SER A 29 -1.83 3.14 -26.08
CA SER A 29 -3.29 3.20 -26.27
C SER A 29 -3.81 4.53 -26.84
N ILE A 30 -2.98 5.58 -26.92
CA ILE A 30 -3.40 6.87 -27.46
C ILE A 30 -3.56 6.78 -28.98
N LYS A 31 -4.78 7.05 -29.46
CA LYS A 31 -5.13 7.02 -30.89
C LYS A 31 -4.39 8.10 -31.69
N LYS A 32 -4.27 9.33 -31.17
CA LYS A 32 -3.67 10.47 -31.87
C LYS A 32 -2.41 10.96 -31.16
N ALA A 33 -1.27 10.80 -31.81
CA ALA A 33 0.00 11.28 -31.31
C ALA A 33 0.08 12.82 -31.32
N ARG A 34 0.93 13.39 -30.47
CA ARG A 34 1.16 14.85 -30.38
C ARG A 34 2.66 15.15 -30.36
N THR A 35 3.02 16.41 -30.52
CA THR A 35 4.41 16.86 -30.40
C THR A 35 4.72 17.21 -28.95
N TYR A 36 5.77 16.59 -28.41
CA TYR A 36 6.32 16.86 -27.10
C TYR A 36 7.75 17.38 -27.23
N CYS A 37 8.30 17.84 -26.11
CA CYS A 37 9.64 18.31 -25.94
C CYS A 37 10.26 17.59 -24.75
N ARG A 38 11.45 17.01 -24.93
CA ARG A 38 12.29 16.62 -23.80
C ARG A 38 13.01 17.87 -23.29
N CYS A 39 12.81 18.18 -22.02
CA CYS A 39 13.30 19.40 -21.40
C CYS A 39 14.14 19.08 -20.16
N ILE A 40 15.14 19.92 -19.86
CA ILE A 40 15.82 19.93 -18.56
C ILE A 40 15.18 21.03 -17.72
N GLY A 41 14.69 20.67 -16.53
CA GLY A 41 14.18 21.63 -15.56
C GLY A 41 15.32 22.33 -14.81
N VAL A 42 15.02 23.46 -14.16
CA VAL A 42 15.95 24.14 -13.23
C VAL A 42 16.45 23.25 -12.08
N ASP A 43 15.78 22.14 -11.79
CA ASP A 43 16.22 21.11 -10.83
C ASP A 43 17.17 20.05 -11.45
N ASN A 44 17.66 20.30 -12.68
CA ASN A 44 18.49 19.41 -13.49
C ASN A 44 17.87 18.04 -13.79
N LYS A 45 16.54 17.91 -13.73
CA LYS A 45 15.83 16.67 -14.10
C LYS A 45 15.20 16.77 -15.48
N GLU A 46 14.96 15.61 -16.08
CA GLU A 46 14.29 15.51 -17.38
C GLU A 46 12.77 15.53 -17.26
N TYR A 47 12.13 16.26 -18.18
CA TYR A 47 10.68 16.43 -18.28
C TYR A 47 10.23 16.19 -19.72
N ILE A 48 9.02 15.62 -19.87
CA ILE A 48 8.34 15.48 -21.16
C ILE A 48 7.15 16.43 -21.18
N ILE A 49 7.27 17.53 -21.90
CA ILE A 49 6.28 18.60 -21.91
C ILE A 49 5.70 18.74 -23.31
N ARG A 50 4.40 19.01 -23.43
CA ARG A 50 3.81 19.27 -24.75
C ARG A 50 4.39 20.53 -25.36
N ALA A 51 4.74 20.49 -26.65
CA ALA A 51 5.31 21.64 -27.34
C ALA A 51 4.38 22.86 -27.30
N ASP A 52 3.07 22.65 -27.47
CA ASP A 52 2.07 23.73 -27.43
C ASP A 52 1.84 24.28 -26.01
N ALA A 53 2.03 23.47 -24.98
CA ALA A 53 1.94 23.92 -23.58
C ALA A 53 3.11 24.85 -23.20
N LEU A 54 4.31 24.62 -23.74
CA LEU A 54 5.46 25.51 -23.58
C LEU A 54 5.19 26.85 -24.27
N THR A 55 4.79 26.81 -25.55
CA THR A 55 4.58 28.04 -26.32
C THR A 55 3.39 28.88 -25.85
N SER A 56 2.36 28.25 -25.26
CA SER A 56 1.21 28.96 -24.71
C SER A 56 1.42 29.44 -23.27
N GLY A 57 2.50 29.02 -22.60
CA GLY A 57 2.71 29.29 -21.18
C GLY A 57 1.76 28.54 -20.25
N ALA A 58 1.11 27.46 -20.72
CA ALA A 58 0.27 26.60 -19.89
C ALA A 58 1.09 25.76 -18.91
N THR A 59 2.39 25.57 -19.17
CA THR A 59 3.34 24.92 -18.26
C THR A 59 4.56 25.80 -18.10
N LYS A 60 4.65 26.51 -16.97
CA LYS A 60 5.71 27.47 -16.65
C LYS A 60 6.69 26.97 -15.59
N PHE A 61 6.21 26.14 -14.66
CA PHE A 61 6.98 25.72 -13.50
C PHE A 61 7.17 24.20 -13.46
N ILE A 62 8.27 23.74 -12.84
CA ILE A 62 8.53 22.31 -12.61
C ILE A 62 7.43 21.64 -11.77
N LYS A 63 6.72 22.41 -10.93
CA LYS A 63 5.64 21.91 -10.08
C LYS A 63 4.43 21.50 -10.93
N GLY A 64 4.17 20.20 -10.99
CA GLY A 64 3.07 19.61 -11.77
C GLY A 64 3.43 19.23 -13.20
N ALA A 65 4.67 19.48 -13.65
CA ALA A 65 5.14 19.04 -14.96
C ALA A 65 5.46 17.54 -14.96
N MET A 66 5.16 16.86 -16.07
CA MET A 66 5.43 15.44 -16.23
C MET A 66 6.94 15.18 -16.33
N ARG A 67 7.51 14.54 -15.30
CA ARG A 67 8.90 14.05 -15.36
C ARG A 67 9.04 12.93 -16.38
N ALA A 68 10.16 12.91 -17.08
CA ALA A 68 10.58 11.73 -17.83
C ALA A 68 10.94 10.65 -16.82
N GLY A 69 10.00 9.77 -16.48
CA GLY A 69 10.25 8.67 -15.56
C GLY A 69 11.26 7.71 -16.19
N LYS A 70 12.44 7.55 -15.59
CA LYS A 70 13.29 6.40 -15.87
C LYS A 70 12.53 5.14 -15.43
N PRO A 71 12.41 4.10 -16.27
CA PRO A 71 11.81 2.85 -15.83
C PRO A 71 12.55 2.37 -14.58
N ILE A 72 11.81 2.22 -13.47
CA ILE A 72 12.37 1.66 -12.25
C ILE A 72 12.50 0.16 -12.49
N ASP A 73 13.74 -0.34 -12.42
CA ASP A 73 14.01 -1.77 -12.40
C ASP A 73 13.84 -2.26 -10.95
N ILE A 74 12.87 -3.16 -10.75
CA ILE A 74 12.57 -3.77 -9.45
C ILE A 74 12.91 -5.25 -9.41
N THR A 75 13.76 -5.73 -10.33
CA THR A 75 14.20 -7.13 -10.37
C THR A 75 14.76 -7.58 -9.02
N ASN A 76 14.28 -8.74 -8.56
CA ASN A 76 14.55 -9.38 -7.27
C ASN A 76 14.17 -8.56 -6.02
N GLN A 77 13.46 -7.45 -6.17
CA GLN A 77 12.91 -6.74 -5.01
C GLN A 77 11.66 -7.48 -4.50
N LYS A 78 11.50 -7.51 -3.17
CA LYS A 78 10.41 -8.19 -2.47
C LYS A 78 9.37 -7.17 -1.98
N PHE A 79 8.09 -7.48 -2.22
CA PHE A 79 6.91 -6.67 -1.90
C PHE A 79 5.89 -7.55 -1.17
N GLY A 80 5.97 -7.59 0.18
CA GLY A 80 5.27 -8.61 0.95
C GLY A 80 5.81 -10.00 0.60
N HIS A 81 4.94 -10.91 0.17
CA HIS A 81 5.31 -12.25 -0.30
C HIS A 81 5.73 -12.32 -1.77
N LEU A 82 5.63 -11.23 -2.52
CA LEU A 82 5.90 -11.22 -3.96
C LEU A 82 7.33 -10.75 -4.24
N THR A 83 8.10 -11.57 -4.93
CA THR A 83 9.42 -11.20 -5.47
C THR A 83 9.27 -10.89 -6.96
N ALA A 84 9.59 -9.66 -7.36
CA ALA A 84 9.50 -9.26 -8.76
C ALA A 84 10.66 -9.89 -9.56
N LYS A 85 10.35 -10.68 -10.60
CA LYS A 85 11.36 -11.42 -11.37
C LYS A 85 11.80 -10.67 -12.62
N TYR A 86 10.85 -10.19 -13.42
CA TYR A 86 11.13 -9.46 -14.64
C TYR A 86 9.93 -8.62 -15.09
N PRO A 87 10.17 -7.51 -15.82
CA PRO A 87 9.10 -6.73 -16.41
C PRO A 87 8.49 -7.48 -17.59
N THR A 88 7.15 -7.49 -17.68
CA THR A 88 6.44 -7.99 -18.86
C THR A 88 6.33 -6.91 -19.94
N THR A 89 5.91 -7.30 -21.13
CA THR A 89 5.59 -6.35 -22.21
C THR A 89 4.24 -5.66 -22.02
N LYS A 90 3.42 -6.11 -21.05
CA LYS A 90 2.07 -5.59 -20.81
C LYS A 90 2.10 -4.31 -19.97
N ARG A 91 1.02 -3.53 -20.07
CA ARG A 91 0.82 -2.28 -19.33
C ARG A 91 -0.54 -2.24 -18.65
N ALA A 92 -0.57 -1.71 -17.44
CA ALA A 92 -1.81 -1.40 -16.74
C ALA A 92 -2.51 -0.18 -17.37
N ALA A 93 -3.79 0.03 -17.04
CA ALA A 93 -4.58 1.15 -17.57
C ALA A 93 -3.94 2.53 -17.26
N ASN A 94 -3.29 2.65 -16.11
CA ASN A 94 -2.54 3.85 -15.72
C ASN A 94 -1.22 4.03 -16.51
N GLY A 95 -0.77 3.04 -17.27
CA GLY A 95 0.47 3.04 -18.06
C GLY A 95 1.67 2.38 -17.35
N GLY A 96 1.49 1.92 -16.11
CA GLY A 96 2.51 1.20 -15.34
C GLY A 96 2.96 -0.10 -16.01
N ILE A 97 4.23 -0.46 -15.81
CA ILE A 97 4.77 -1.76 -16.25
C ILE A 97 4.12 -2.85 -15.40
N ILE A 98 3.66 -3.92 -16.04
CA ILE A 98 3.25 -5.13 -15.33
C ILE A 98 4.47 -6.00 -15.13
N TRP A 99 4.71 -6.42 -13.89
CA TRP A 99 5.83 -7.25 -13.48
C TRP A 99 5.35 -8.66 -13.19
N HIS A 100 6.10 -9.63 -13.69
CA HIS A 100 5.92 -11.02 -13.33
C HIS A 100 6.58 -11.27 -11.96
N CYS A 101 5.82 -11.82 -11.02
CA CYS A 101 6.24 -11.98 -9.64
C CYS A 101 6.07 -13.44 -9.20
N GLU A 102 7.01 -13.92 -8.40
CA GLU A 102 6.92 -15.21 -7.70
C GLU A 102 6.52 -14.95 -6.25
N CYS A 103 5.53 -15.69 -5.75
CA CYS A 103 5.06 -15.60 -4.37
C CYS A 103 5.79 -16.62 -3.49
N ASP A 104 5.98 -16.32 -2.20
CA ASP A 104 6.56 -17.27 -1.22
C ASP A 104 5.83 -18.64 -1.15
N CYS A 105 4.54 -18.70 -1.54
CA CYS A 105 3.80 -19.98 -1.64
C CYS A 105 4.10 -20.79 -2.92
N GLY A 106 5.04 -20.34 -3.77
CA GLY A 106 5.43 -20.98 -5.03
C GLY A 106 4.54 -20.65 -6.23
N ARG A 107 3.47 -19.88 -6.06
CA ARG A 107 2.62 -19.41 -7.18
C ARG A 107 3.17 -18.14 -7.80
N GLU A 108 2.90 -17.96 -9.09
CA GLU A 108 3.29 -16.77 -9.85
C GLU A 108 2.09 -15.87 -10.16
N THR A 109 2.34 -14.56 -10.33
CA THR A 109 1.30 -13.59 -10.70
C THR A 109 1.87 -12.36 -11.42
N ASP A 110 1.09 -11.77 -12.32
CA ASP A 110 1.43 -10.56 -13.08
C ASP A 110 0.78 -9.33 -12.41
N ILE A 111 1.57 -8.46 -11.77
CA ILE A 111 1.07 -7.31 -11.00
C ILE A 111 1.64 -5.99 -11.53
N ASP A 112 0.84 -4.93 -11.53
CA ASP A 112 1.33 -3.61 -11.91
C ASP A 112 2.31 -3.02 -10.87
N VAL A 113 3.34 -2.33 -11.36
CA VAL A 113 4.40 -1.75 -10.51
C VAL A 113 3.87 -0.79 -9.44
N SER A 114 2.78 -0.07 -9.71
CA SER A 114 2.19 0.85 -8.73
C SER A 114 1.55 0.11 -7.56
N SER A 115 0.85 -1.00 -7.82
CA SER A 115 0.23 -1.83 -6.78
C SER A 115 1.28 -2.53 -5.90
N LEU A 116 2.43 -2.92 -6.48
CA LEU A 116 3.57 -3.46 -5.73
C LEU A 116 4.17 -2.39 -4.80
N ILE A 117 4.54 -1.23 -5.35
CA ILE A 117 5.21 -0.15 -4.58
C ILE A 117 4.31 0.43 -3.49
N SER A 118 3.01 0.60 -3.78
CA SER A 118 2.04 1.11 -2.80
C SER A 118 1.64 0.07 -1.75
N GLY A 119 2.01 -1.20 -1.94
CA GLY A 119 1.61 -2.29 -1.05
C GLY A 119 0.14 -2.68 -1.16
N HIS A 120 -0.57 -2.27 -2.23
CA HIS A 120 -1.94 -2.70 -2.49
C HIS A 120 -2.03 -4.19 -2.81
N THR A 121 -1.00 -4.74 -3.48
CA THR A 121 -0.90 -6.18 -3.75
C THR A 121 0.40 -6.73 -3.17
N ARG A 122 0.27 -7.63 -2.19
CA ARG A 122 1.38 -8.14 -1.37
C ARG A 122 1.52 -9.67 -1.42
N SER A 123 0.57 -10.35 -2.07
CA SER A 123 0.58 -11.80 -2.26
C SER A 123 -0.12 -12.14 -3.57
N CYS A 124 0.00 -13.39 -4.02
CA CYS A 124 -0.79 -13.90 -5.14
C CYS A 124 -2.28 -14.14 -4.77
N GLY A 125 -2.73 -13.68 -3.61
CA GLY A 125 -4.02 -14.05 -3.00
C GLY A 125 -3.93 -15.26 -2.07
N CYS A 126 -2.73 -15.76 -1.77
CA CYS A 126 -2.51 -16.80 -0.77
C CYS A 126 -2.58 -16.29 0.67
N ASN A 127 -2.28 -15.01 0.88
CA ASN A 127 -2.30 -14.37 2.18
C ASN A 127 -3.36 -13.26 2.16
N HIS A 128 -4.28 -13.34 3.11
CA HIS A 128 -5.37 -12.37 3.30
C HIS A 128 -5.09 -11.38 4.45
N ARG A 129 -3.96 -11.56 5.16
CA ARG A 129 -3.55 -10.65 6.24
C ARG A 129 -3.25 -9.26 5.72
N SER A 130 -3.60 -8.26 6.51
CA SER A 130 -3.13 -6.90 6.31
C SER A 130 -1.60 -6.81 6.52
N LYS A 131 -0.98 -5.70 6.11
CA LYS A 131 0.45 -5.45 6.36
C LYS A 131 0.81 -5.58 7.83
N TYR A 132 -0.05 -5.06 8.69
CA TYR A 132 0.21 -5.03 10.13
C TYR A 132 -0.05 -6.38 10.79
N GLU A 133 -1.10 -7.10 10.39
CA GLU A 133 -1.33 -8.47 10.87
C GLU A 133 -0.17 -9.38 10.50
N GLU A 134 0.35 -9.29 9.28
CA GLU A 134 1.54 -10.06 8.87
C GLU A 134 2.77 -9.68 9.71
N PHE A 135 2.99 -8.38 9.95
CA PHE A 135 4.09 -7.92 10.80
C PHE A 135 3.97 -8.45 12.23
N ILE A 136 2.78 -8.42 12.84
CA ILE A 136 2.54 -8.95 14.19
C ILE A 136 2.72 -10.47 14.20
N HIS A 137 2.19 -11.18 13.19
CA HIS A 137 2.36 -12.62 13.03
C HIS A 137 3.84 -13.02 13.00
N ASP A 138 4.62 -12.38 12.11
CA ASP A 138 6.05 -12.65 11.95
C ASP A 138 6.81 -12.32 13.24
N TYR A 139 6.45 -11.21 13.90
CA TYR A 139 7.08 -10.81 15.15
C TYR A 139 6.81 -11.83 16.27
N LEU A 140 5.56 -12.22 16.51
CA LEU A 140 5.20 -13.24 17.52
C LEU A 140 5.86 -14.59 17.23
N THR A 141 5.90 -14.99 15.95
CA THR A 141 6.59 -16.21 15.50
C THR A 141 8.09 -16.14 15.77
N SER A 142 8.73 -15.00 15.51
CA SER A 142 10.16 -14.80 15.79
C SER A 142 10.52 -14.91 17.27
N LEU A 143 9.55 -14.66 18.16
CA LEU A 143 9.67 -14.83 19.60
C LEU A 143 9.32 -16.25 20.09
N ASN A 144 9.02 -17.18 19.16
CA ASN A 144 8.53 -18.53 19.43
C ASN A 144 7.26 -18.58 20.31
N ILE A 145 6.43 -17.55 20.23
CA ILE A 145 5.17 -17.50 20.99
C ILE A 145 4.11 -18.33 20.25
N GLN A 146 3.42 -19.20 20.96
CA GLN A 146 2.28 -19.94 20.42
C GLN A 146 1.01 -19.09 20.48
N PHE A 147 0.33 -18.91 19.35
CA PHE A 147 -0.89 -18.11 19.24
C PHE A 147 -1.91 -18.73 18.26
N GLU A 148 -3.17 -18.35 18.42
CA GLU A 148 -4.28 -18.66 17.53
C GLU A 148 -4.74 -17.37 16.83
N GLU A 149 -4.84 -17.38 15.50
CA GLU A 149 -5.32 -16.26 14.71
C GLU A 149 -6.84 -16.28 14.53
N GLU A 150 -7.45 -15.10 14.40
CA GLU A 150 -8.91 -14.92 14.21
C GLU A 150 -9.77 -15.73 15.20
N LYS A 151 -9.29 -15.88 16.44
CA LYS A 151 -9.93 -16.72 17.47
C LYS A 151 -11.37 -16.27 17.70
N ARG A 152 -12.31 -17.21 17.62
CA ARG A 152 -13.72 -16.97 17.92
C ARG A 152 -14.13 -17.76 19.16
N PHE A 153 -14.52 -17.03 20.20
CA PHE A 153 -15.08 -17.65 21.41
C PHE A 153 -16.59 -17.87 21.22
N PRO A 154 -17.13 -19.08 21.50
CA PRO A 154 -18.55 -19.40 21.31
C PRO A 154 -19.54 -18.45 21.99
N ASP A 155 -19.13 -17.86 23.11
CA ASP A 155 -19.89 -16.97 23.96
C ASP A 155 -19.60 -15.47 23.72
N CYS A 156 -18.62 -15.13 22.87
CA CYS A 156 -18.40 -13.75 22.41
C CYS A 156 -19.11 -13.52 21.07
N LYS A 157 -20.39 -13.11 21.11
CA LYS A 157 -21.22 -12.91 19.92
C LYS A 157 -21.49 -11.43 19.64
N ASN A 158 -21.74 -11.11 18.38
CA ASN A 158 -22.16 -9.78 17.96
C ASN A 158 -23.51 -9.39 18.59
N SER A 159 -23.91 -8.12 18.44
CA SER A 159 -25.16 -7.58 19.03
C SER A 159 -26.45 -8.28 18.55
N LYS A 160 -26.40 -9.02 17.44
CA LYS A 160 -27.53 -9.81 16.91
C LYS A 160 -27.48 -11.28 17.36
N CYS A 161 -26.48 -11.67 18.14
CA CYS A 161 -26.18 -13.05 18.52
C CYS A 161 -26.03 -14.02 17.33
N SER A 162 -25.83 -13.50 16.11
CA SER A 162 -25.78 -14.29 14.88
C SER A 162 -24.40 -14.86 14.62
N ASP A 163 -23.35 -14.10 14.96
CA ASP A 163 -21.97 -14.43 14.62
C ASP A 163 -21.06 -14.21 15.82
N MET A 164 -20.05 -15.07 15.95
CA MET A 164 -18.97 -14.90 16.92
C MET A 164 -17.99 -13.84 16.44
N LEU A 165 -17.54 -12.95 17.33
CA LEU A 165 -16.57 -11.93 16.98
C LEU A 165 -15.16 -12.54 16.94
N PRO A 166 -14.38 -12.35 15.85
CA PRO A 166 -13.01 -12.83 15.78
C PRO A 166 -12.08 -11.92 16.57
N PHE A 167 -11.04 -12.49 17.16
CA PHE A 167 -9.93 -11.77 17.76
C PHE A 167 -8.64 -12.04 16.98
N ASP A 168 -7.88 -11.00 16.62
CA ASP A 168 -6.80 -11.12 15.63
C ASP A 168 -5.71 -12.11 16.07
N PHE A 169 -5.20 -11.98 17.30
CA PHE A 169 -4.25 -12.90 17.89
C PHE A 169 -4.62 -13.23 19.34
N TYR A 170 -4.87 -14.50 19.63
CA TYR A 170 -5.06 -15.02 20.99
C TYR A 170 -3.84 -15.86 21.39
N ILE A 171 -3.28 -15.62 22.58
CA ILE A 171 -2.14 -16.34 23.14
C ILE A 171 -2.65 -17.20 24.30
N PRO A 172 -3.00 -18.49 24.07
CA PRO A 172 -3.72 -19.30 25.05
C PRO A 172 -2.98 -19.47 26.37
N ASN A 173 -1.66 -19.68 26.30
CA ASN A 173 -0.83 -19.96 27.47
C ASN A 173 -0.74 -18.79 28.45
N LEU A 174 -1.01 -17.56 27.99
CA LEU A 174 -0.96 -16.35 28.80
C LEU A 174 -2.35 -15.75 29.05
N ASN A 175 -3.38 -16.31 28.42
CA ASN A 175 -4.73 -15.74 28.37
C ASN A 175 -4.74 -14.27 27.93
N LYS A 176 -3.99 -13.96 26.85
CA LYS A 176 -3.84 -12.60 26.31
C LYS A 176 -4.34 -12.51 24.88
N ILE A 177 -4.87 -11.36 24.49
CA ILE A 177 -5.32 -11.04 23.14
C ILE A 177 -4.63 -9.77 22.64
N ILE A 178 -4.27 -9.76 21.36
CA ILE A 178 -3.82 -8.59 20.62
C ILE A 178 -4.78 -8.33 19.46
N GLU A 179 -5.26 -7.09 19.35
CA GLU A 179 -6.10 -6.58 18.26
C GLU A 179 -5.38 -5.45 17.52
N PHE A 180 -5.49 -5.43 16.20
CA PHE A 180 -5.02 -4.33 15.36
C PHE A 180 -6.19 -3.51 14.81
N ASP A 181 -6.32 -2.28 15.30
CA ASP A 181 -7.40 -1.38 14.95
C ASP A 181 -7.03 -0.53 13.73
N GLY A 182 -7.51 -0.96 12.55
CA GLY A 182 -7.38 -0.22 11.28
C GLY A 182 -8.04 1.17 11.29
N GLU A 183 -7.74 2.01 10.29
CA GLU A 183 -8.32 3.37 10.13
C GLU A 183 -9.85 3.41 10.19
N HIS A 184 -10.50 2.33 9.74
CA HIS A 184 -11.94 2.13 9.79
C HIS A 184 -12.54 2.13 11.22
N HIS A 185 -11.74 1.97 12.28
CA HIS A 185 -12.16 2.12 13.68
C HIS A 185 -12.25 3.60 14.12
N PHE A 186 -11.59 4.51 13.38
CA PHE A 186 -11.43 5.91 13.76
C PHE A 186 -12.22 6.87 12.87
N SER A 187 -12.58 6.48 11.64
CA SER A 187 -13.38 7.32 10.74
C SER A 187 -14.25 6.51 9.77
N PRO A 188 -15.43 7.04 9.38
CA PRO A 188 -16.30 6.40 8.40
C PRO A 188 -15.68 6.47 7.00
N ILE A 189 -15.32 5.31 6.45
CA ILE A 189 -14.80 5.22 5.08
C ILE A 189 -15.98 4.92 4.14
N LYS A 190 -16.29 5.87 3.24
CA LYS A 190 -17.44 5.77 2.30
C LYS A 190 -17.42 4.49 1.46
N SER A 191 -16.24 4.03 1.06
CA SER A 191 -16.04 2.79 0.30
C SER A 191 -16.31 1.51 1.12
N TRP A 192 -16.54 1.64 2.44
CA TRP A 192 -16.67 0.53 3.38
C TRP A 192 -17.92 0.71 4.25
N GLY A 193 -19.08 0.98 3.63
CA GLY A 193 -20.37 1.06 4.32
C GLY A 193 -20.59 2.32 5.19
N GLY A 194 -19.67 3.28 5.15
CA GLY A 194 -19.83 4.61 5.74
C GLY A 194 -20.10 4.58 7.25
N GLU A 195 -21.02 5.44 7.69
CA GLU A 195 -21.28 5.70 9.11
C GLU A 195 -21.94 4.52 9.84
N GLU A 196 -22.74 3.71 9.14
CA GLU A 196 -23.39 2.53 9.73
C GLU A 196 -22.37 1.45 10.10
N LYS A 197 -21.42 1.18 9.21
CA LYS A 197 -20.37 0.18 9.47
C LYS A 197 -19.43 0.63 10.58
N PHE A 198 -19.12 1.93 10.64
CA PHE A 198 -18.37 2.54 11.74
C PHE A 198 -19.06 2.35 13.10
N LYS A 199 -20.37 2.64 13.19
CA LYS A 199 -21.16 2.42 14.41
C LYS A 199 -21.22 0.94 14.80
N LEU A 200 -21.28 0.03 13.82
CA LEU A 200 -21.24 -1.40 14.07
C LEU A 200 -19.87 -1.84 14.62
N THR A 201 -18.77 -1.35 14.05
CA THR A 201 -17.41 -1.61 14.52
C THR A 201 -17.26 -1.17 15.98
N GLN A 202 -17.67 0.04 16.34
CA GLN A 202 -17.63 0.52 17.73
C GLN A 202 -18.44 -0.35 18.69
N LYS A 203 -19.61 -0.84 18.26
CA LYS A 203 -20.42 -1.78 19.06
C LYS A 203 -19.71 -3.12 19.27
N ASN A 204 -19.10 -3.66 18.22
CA ASN A 204 -18.36 -4.92 18.31
C ASN A 204 -17.14 -4.76 19.23
N ASP A 205 -16.41 -3.66 19.14
CA ASP A 205 -15.29 -3.34 20.03
C ASP A 205 -15.73 -3.28 21.49
N ALA A 206 -16.87 -2.64 21.79
CA ALA A 206 -17.42 -2.60 23.14
C ALA A 206 -17.78 -3.99 23.68
N ILE A 207 -18.32 -4.88 22.83
CA ILE A 207 -18.61 -6.27 23.20
C ILE A 207 -17.32 -7.03 23.49
N LYS A 208 -16.30 -6.91 22.62
CA LYS A 208 -14.98 -7.54 22.81
C LYS A 208 -14.32 -7.10 24.11
N ASN A 209 -14.29 -5.79 24.38
CA ASN A 209 -13.72 -5.23 25.60
C ASN A 209 -14.44 -5.78 26.85
N LYS A 210 -15.78 -5.78 26.83
CA LYS A 210 -16.59 -6.33 27.92
C LYS A 210 -16.30 -7.81 28.14
N TYR A 211 -16.26 -8.59 27.06
CA TYR A 211 -15.97 -10.02 27.12
C TYR A 211 -14.60 -10.30 27.75
N CYS A 212 -13.55 -9.57 27.33
CA CYS A 212 -12.21 -9.74 27.87
C CYS A 212 -12.17 -9.42 29.38
N MET A 213 -12.82 -8.34 29.81
CA MET A 213 -12.93 -8.00 31.23
C MET A 213 -13.66 -9.08 32.04
N GLU A 214 -14.80 -9.59 31.56
CA GLU A 214 -15.59 -10.61 32.26
C GLU A 214 -14.89 -11.97 32.35
N LYS A 215 -14.07 -12.31 31.35
CA LYS A 215 -13.31 -13.56 31.28
C LYS A 215 -11.90 -13.44 31.85
N ASN A 216 -11.53 -12.28 32.38
CA ASN A 216 -10.19 -12.00 32.89
C ASN A 216 -9.09 -12.30 31.86
N ILE A 217 -9.33 -11.87 30.61
CA ILE A 217 -8.41 -11.96 29.48
C ILE A 217 -7.77 -10.58 29.31
N ASP A 218 -6.44 -10.51 29.28
CA ASP A 218 -5.76 -9.25 29.01
C ASP A 218 -5.90 -8.90 27.53
N LEU A 219 -6.27 -7.67 27.21
CA LEU A 219 -6.47 -7.20 25.84
C LEU A 219 -5.55 -6.02 25.52
N LEU A 220 -4.73 -6.17 24.49
CA LEU A 220 -3.95 -5.09 23.89
C LEU A 220 -4.59 -4.69 22.56
N ARG A 221 -4.94 -3.40 22.40
CA ARG A 221 -5.34 -2.84 21.10
C ARG A 221 -4.22 -1.96 20.53
N ILE A 222 -3.88 -2.18 19.27
CA ILE A 222 -2.81 -1.50 18.55
C ILE A 222 -3.44 -0.66 17.43
N PRO A 223 -3.42 0.67 17.50
CA PRO A 223 -4.00 1.50 16.46
C PRO A 223 -3.13 1.54 15.19
N TYR A 224 -3.76 1.70 14.03
CA TYR A 224 -3.08 1.79 12.72
C TYR A 224 -2.06 2.93 12.58
N THR A 225 -2.12 3.91 13.48
CA THR A 225 -1.19 5.05 13.53
C THR A 225 0.16 4.67 14.13
N ASP A 226 0.26 3.55 14.83
CA ASP A 226 1.52 3.09 15.42
C ASP A 226 2.52 2.68 14.33
N SER A 227 3.76 3.12 14.49
CA SER A 227 4.90 2.63 13.73
C SER A 227 5.30 1.21 14.16
N GLU A 228 5.98 0.47 13.28
CA GLU A 228 6.48 -0.89 13.55
C GLU A 228 7.29 -0.98 14.87
N LYS A 229 8.05 0.07 15.21
CA LYS A 229 8.81 0.15 16.47
C LYS A 229 7.90 0.29 17.70
N GLU A 230 6.83 1.08 17.60
CA GLU A 230 5.86 1.25 18.69
C GLU A 230 5.05 -0.02 18.91
N ILE A 231 4.67 -0.71 17.84
CA ILE A 231 4.01 -2.02 17.88
C ILE A 231 4.87 -3.01 18.66
N ILE A 232 6.15 -3.16 18.28
CA ILE A 232 7.11 -4.04 18.96
C ILE A 232 7.18 -3.71 20.46
N ASN A 233 7.33 -2.43 20.81
CA ASN A 233 7.44 -2.00 22.20
C ASN A 233 6.17 -2.33 23.01
N LYS A 234 4.98 -2.08 22.44
CA LYS A 234 3.70 -2.40 23.09
C LYS A 234 3.55 -3.90 23.31
N ILE A 235 3.86 -4.71 22.30
CA ILE A 235 3.81 -6.17 22.41
C ILE A 235 4.79 -6.65 23.50
N ASN A 236 6.03 -6.16 23.51
CA ASN A 236 7.02 -6.59 24.51
C ASN A 236 6.60 -6.24 25.95
N CYS A 237 6.12 -5.01 26.16
CA CYS A 237 5.60 -4.60 27.46
C CYS A 237 4.39 -5.46 27.86
N PHE A 238 3.49 -5.73 26.92
CA PHE A 238 2.30 -6.53 27.15
C PHE A 238 2.60 -8.00 27.42
N MET A 239 3.65 -8.56 26.83
CA MET A 239 4.08 -9.94 27.03
C MET A 239 4.89 -10.15 28.31
N SER A 240 5.41 -9.09 28.96
CA SER A 240 6.23 -9.22 30.17
C SER A 240 5.41 -9.79 31.37
N PRO A 241 6.01 -10.64 32.25
CA PRO A 241 7.43 -10.99 32.36
C PRO A 241 7.76 -12.32 31.66
N VAL A 242 7.07 -12.67 30.57
CA VAL A 242 7.46 -13.86 29.79
C VAL A 242 8.92 -13.70 29.45
N THR A 243 9.76 -14.58 30.01
CA THR A 243 11.19 -14.66 29.70
C THR A 243 11.30 -14.89 28.20
N ILE A 244 11.47 -13.81 27.44
CA ILE A 244 11.91 -13.86 26.06
C ILE A 244 13.35 -14.36 26.16
N THR A 245 13.54 -15.67 26.09
CA THR A 245 14.85 -16.27 25.93
C THR A 245 15.36 -15.81 24.57
N VAL A 246 16.27 -14.84 24.61
CA VAL A 246 17.05 -14.34 23.48
C VAL A 246 17.97 -15.44 22.97
#